data_AF-A0A167W3Q6-F1
#
_entry.id   AF-A0A167W3Q6-F1
#
_cell.length_a   1.000
_cell.length_b   1.000
_cell.length_c   1.000
_cell.angle_alpha   90.00
_cell.angle_beta   90.00
_cell.angle_gamma   90.00
#
_symmetry.space_group_name_H-M   'P 1'
#
loop_
_entity.id
_entity.type
_entity.pdbx_description
1 polymer ?
#
loop_
_entity_poly.entity_id
_entity_poly.type
_entity_poly.pdbx_seq_one_letter_code
_entity_poly.pdbx_strand_id
1 'polypeptide(L)'
;MLRAKFTALGLFHGRPSIHPLPLRSISRKSSSHRHKIRMMILSDTYGDDLEGISLPRADVVLHCADLINRSQHAEIKRTVEMLRAIDAPLKLFVPGNHDFRLEPGYRRWTKATNDPNWLQQGDENIANAQKDQTEDEAEADVRAS
;
A
#
# COMPACT_ATOMS: atom_id res chain seq x y z
N MET A 1 -56.99 -38.27 50.00
CA MET A 1 -57.76 -37.97 48.78
C MET A 1 -56.92 -37.09 47.85
N LEU A 2 -57.30 -37.11 46.57
CA LEU A 2 -56.57 -36.72 45.35
C LEU A 2 -55.85 -35.34 45.31
N ARG A 3 -54.69 -35.41 44.65
CA ARG A 3 -54.01 -34.48 43.71
C ARG A 3 -54.62 -33.07 43.46
N ALA A 4 -53.73 -32.09 43.41
CA ALA A 4 -53.58 -31.25 42.22
C ALA A 4 -52.11 -30.82 42.04
N LYS A 5 -51.53 -31.21 40.90
CA LYS A 5 -50.29 -30.65 40.37
C LYS A 5 -50.70 -29.54 39.39
N PHE A 6 -50.08 -28.38 39.49
CA PHE A 6 -49.95 -27.47 38.35
C PHE A 6 -48.46 -27.20 38.14
N THR A 7 -48.00 -27.58 36.96
CA THR A 7 -46.62 -27.39 36.50
C THR A 7 -46.58 -26.07 35.75
N ALA A 8 -45.70 -25.16 36.16
CA ALA A 8 -45.26 -24.04 35.32
C ALA A 8 -43.77 -24.22 35.06
N LEU A 9 -43.45 -24.51 33.80
CA LEU A 9 -42.10 -24.72 33.29
C LEU A 9 -41.44 -23.34 33.07
N GLY A 10 -40.65 -22.87 34.03
CA GLY A 10 -39.78 -21.72 33.86
C GLY A 10 -38.38 -22.18 33.43
N LEU A 11 -37.97 -21.84 32.21
CA LEU A 11 -36.58 -22.02 31.75
C LEU A 11 -35.65 -21.15 32.62
N PHE A 12 -34.91 -21.78 33.52
CA PHE A 12 -33.78 -21.15 34.20
C PHE A 12 -32.47 -21.53 33.49
N HIS A 13 -31.75 -20.49 33.11
CA HIS A 13 -30.50 -20.46 32.39
C HIS A 13 -29.41 -21.31 33.05
N GLY A 14 -28.97 -22.36 32.37
CA GLY A 14 -27.77 -23.10 32.74
C GLY A 14 -26.54 -22.21 32.56
N ARG A 15 -25.84 -21.89 33.64
CA ARG A 15 -24.50 -21.30 33.58
C ARG A 15 -23.51 -22.38 33.14
N PRO A 16 -22.78 -22.24 32.02
CA PRO A 16 -21.73 -23.19 31.70
C PRO A 16 -20.58 -23.01 32.70
N SER A 17 -20.19 -24.11 33.35
CA SER A 17 -18.98 -24.20 34.16
C SER A 17 -17.76 -23.99 33.27
N ILE A 18 -17.18 -22.80 33.29
CA ILE A 18 -15.93 -22.50 32.58
C ILE A 18 -14.80 -23.03 33.46
N HIS A 19 -14.36 -24.25 33.19
CA HIS A 19 -13.08 -24.73 33.73
C HIS A 19 -11.95 -24.03 32.95
N PRO A 20 -11.02 -23.33 33.61
CA PRO A 20 -9.90 -22.71 32.93
C PRO A 20 -9.02 -23.83 32.35
N LEU A 21 -8.92 -23.88 31.02
CA LEU A 21 -7.97 -24.76 30.36
C LEU A 21 -6.54 -24.33 30.74
N PRO A 22 -5.62 -25.27 31.01
CA PRO A 22 -4.25 -24.91 31.33
C PRO A 22 -3.61 -24.24 30.12
N LEU A 23 -3.17 -23.00 30.29
CA LEU A 23 -2.34 -22.31 29.31
C LEU A 23 -1.04 -23.09 29.18
N ARG A 24 -0.94 -23.93 28.13
CA ARG A 24 0.33 -24.53 27.73
C ARG A 24 1.26 -23.38 27.38
N SER A 25 2.34 -23.21 28.15
CA SER A 25 3.40 -22.30 27.76
C SER A 25 3.99 -22.84 26.46
N ILE A 26 3.67 -22.17 25.36
CA ILE A 26 4.35 -22.38 24.10
C ILE A 26 5.73 -21.76 24.29
N SER A 27 6.64 -22.51 24.90
CA SER A 27 8.07 -22.23 24.84
C SER A 27 8.51 -22.52 23.42
N ARG A 28 8.31 -21.53 22.55
CA ARG A 28 8.93 -21.50 21.23
C ARG A 28 10.43 -21.44 21.51
N LYS A 29 11.12 -22.58 21.37
CA LYS A 29 12.57 -22.59 21.18
C LYS A 29 12.86 -21.79 19.91
N SER A 30 13.07 -20.48 20.06
CA SER A 30 13.53 -19.66 18.96
C SER A 30 14.96 -20.10 18.68
N SER A 31 15.15 -20.93 17.66
CA SER A 31 16.49 -21.08 17.11
C SER A 31 16.91 -19.68 16.64
N SER A 32 17.94 -19.12 17.24
CA SER A 32 18.52 -17.82 16.92
C SER A 32 19.22 -17.86 15.56
N HIS A 33 18.50 -18.26 14.51
CA HIS A 33 18.98 -18.19 13.14
C HIS A 33 18.82 -16.74 12.71
N ARG A 34 19.90 -15.96 12.84
CA ARG A 34 19.95 -14.58 12.37
C ARG A 34 20.05 -14.59 10.85
N HIS A 35 18.91 -14.50 10.18
CA HIS A 35 18.89 -14.30 8.73
C HIS A 35 19.48 -12.93 8.40
N LYS A 36 20.62 -12.91 7.70
CA LYS A 36 21.22 -11.68 7.18
C LYS A 36 20.63 -11.43 5.80
N ILE A 37 19.93 -10.31 5.65
CA ILE A 37 19.39 -9.84 4.36
C ILE A 37 20.27 -8.70 3.87
N ARG A 38 20.64 -8.72 2.60
CA ARG A 38 21.34 -7.62 1.92
C ARG A 38 20.37 -6.88 1.03
N MET A 39 20.21 -5.59 1.30
CA MET A 39 19.41 -4.69 0.49
C MET A 39 20.32 -3.78 -0.33
N MET A 40 20.01 -3.62 -1.60
CA MET A 40 20.59 -2.62 -2.48
C MET A 40 19.53 -1.55 -2.73
N ILE A 41 19.90 -0.29 -2.48
CA ILE A 41 19.00 0.85 -2.67
C ILE A 41 19.54 1.68 -3.82
N LEU A 42 18.67 1.94 -4.80
CA LEU A 42 18.91 2.79 -5.96
C LEU A 42 17.85 3.89 -5.98
N SER A 43 18.11 4.99 -6.66
CA SER A 43 17.21 6.13 -6.76
C SER A 43 17.60 6.96 -7.98
N ASP A 44 16.65 7.70 -8.56
CA ASP A 44 16.93 8.78 -9.51
C ASP A 44 17.86 8.37 -10.65
N THR A 45 17.62 7.17 -11.21
CA THR A 45 18.47 6.64 -12.29
C THR A 45 18.10 7.24 -13.64
N TYR A 46 16.91 7.82 -13.79
CA TYR A 46 16.44 8.48 -15.02
C TYR A 46 16.55 7.63 -16.30
N GLY A 47 16.56 6.30 -16.18
CA GLY A 47 16.71 5.37 -17.31
C GLY A 47 18.16 5.12 -17.76
N ASP A 48 19.15 5.53 -16.98
CA ASP A 48 20.54 5.15 -17.21
C ASP A 48 20.76 3.66 -16.96
N ASP A 49 21.59 3.06 -17.81
CA ASP A 49 22.05 1.71 -17.62
C ASP A 49 23.24 1.68 -16.67
N LEU A 50 23.21 0.76 -15.72
CA LEU A 50 24.32 0.49 -14.80
C LEU A 50 25.44 -0.30 -15.50
N GLU A 51 25.59 -0.14 -16.81
CA GLU A 51 26.61 -0.82 -17.62
C GLU A 51 28.02 -0.42 -17.15
N GLY A 52 28.89 -1.41 -17.01
CA GLY A 52 30.25 -1.20 -16.50
C GLY A 52 30.35 -1.02 -14.98
N ILE A 53 29.23 -0.95 -14.26
CA ILE A 53 29.22 -0.89 -12.79
C ILE A 53 29.08 -2.31 -12.22
N SER A 54 30.12 -2.77 -11.53
CA SER A 54 30.07 -4.04 -10.80
C SER A 54 29.31 -3.86 -9.49
N LEU A 55 28.07 -4.36 -9.45
CA LEU A 55 27.22 -4.28 -8.26
C LEU A 55 27.36 -5.55 -7.40
N PRO A 56 27.39 -5.42 -6.06
CA PRO A 56 27.42 -6.58 -5.19
C PRO A 56 26.09 -7.35 -5.25
N ARG A 57 26.13 -8.68 -5.13
CA ARG A 57 24.92 -9.50 -4.98
C ARG A 57 24.06 -8.99 -3.82
N ALA A 58 22.75 -8.91 -4.01
CA ALA A 58 21.78 -8.53 -2.99
C ALA A 58 20.67 -9.59 -2.88
N ASP A 59 19.91 -9.55 -1.79
CA ASP A 59 18.70 -10.35 -1.65
C ASP A 59 17.47 -9.55 -2.11
N VAL A 60 17.52 -8.22 -1.95
CA VAL A 60 16.48 -7.29 -2.39
C VAL A 60 17.12 -6.08 -3.04
N VAL A 61 16.59 -5.66 -4.19
CA VAL A 61 16.81 -4.33 -4.77
C VAL A 61 15.56 -3.51 -4.52
N LEU A 62 15.73 -2.29 -4.01
CA LEU A 62 14.68 -1.29 -3.86
C LEU A 62 15.10 -0.04 -4.64
N HIS A 63 14.30 0.34 -5.62
CA HIS A 63 14.47 1.60 -6.36
C HIS A 63 13.48 2.65 -5.86
N CYS A 64 13.97 3.80 -5.41
CA CYS A 64 13.23 4.81 -4.67
C CYS A 64 12.95 6.07 -5.51
N ALA A 65 12.06 5.98 -6.51
CA ALA A 65 11.63 7.07 -7.40
C ALA A 65 12.53 7.32 -8.62
N ASP A 66 11.90 7.87 -9.67
CA ASP A 66 12.50 8.33 -10.94
C ASP A 66 13.29 7.25 -11.67
N LEU A 67 12.58 6.18 -12.01
CA LEU A 67 13.11 5.08 -12.81
C LEU A 67 13.39 5.48 -14.26
N ILE A 68 12.59 6.40 -14.81
CA ILE A 68 12.64 6.86 -16.19
C ILE A 68 12.53 8.39 -16.25
N ASN A 69 13.13 9.00 -17.27
CA ASN A 69 13.15 10.47 -17.40
C ASN A 69 11.88 11.03 -18.07
N ARG A 70 11.49 10.45 -19.21
CA ARG A 70 10.42 10.98 -20.08
C ARG A 70 9.25 10.02 -20.23
N SER A 71 9.23 8.95 -19.45
CA SER A 71 8.19 7.92 -19.54
C SER A 71 8.03 7.40 -20.98
N GLN A 72 9.12 7.22 -21.72
CA GLN A 72 9.03 6.64 -23.07
C GLN A 72 9.06 5.11 -23.01
N HIS A 73 8.40 4.44 -23.95
CA HIS A 73 8.34 2.97 -23.95
C HIS A 73 9.75 2.34 -24.03
N ALA A 74 10.66 2.98 -24.77
CA ALA A 74 12.06 2.56 -24.86
C ALA A 74 12.79 2.70 -23.51
N GLU A 75 12.55 3.79 -22.78
CA GLU A 75 13.14 4.01 -21.44
C GLU A 75 12.64 2.96 -20.45
N ILE A 76 11.33 2.68 -20.42
CA ILE A 76 10.76 1.63 -19.57
C ILE A 76 11.43 0.28 -19.85
N LYS A 77 11.59 -0.07 -21.14
CA LYS A 77 12.23 -1.32 -21.53
C LYS A 77 13.69 -1.39 -21.04
N ARG A 78 14.47 -0.33 -21.25
CA ARG A 78 15.87 -0.24 -20.81
C ARG A 78 15.99 -0.35 -19.29
N THR A 79 15.14 0.35 -18.54
CA THR A 79 15.12 0.28 -17.07
C THR A 79 14.79 -1.13 -16.58
N VAL A 80 13.83 -1.82 -17.21
CA VAL A 80 13.52 -3.22 -16.87
C VAL A 80 14.70 -4.15 -17.18
N GLU A 81 15.41 -3.93 -18.27
CA GLU A 81 16.62 -4.69 -18.62
C GLU A 81 17.76 -4.44 -17.62
N MET A 82 17.98 -3.18 -17.23
CA MET A 82 18.92 -2.79 -16.17
C MET A 82 18.59 -3.48 -14.85
N LEU A 83 17.33 -3.42 -14.39
CA LEU A 83 16.91 -4.07 -13.15
C LEU A 83 17.10 -5.59 -13.23
N ARG A 84 16.80 -6.21 -14.38
CA ARG A 84 16.99 -7.66 -14.61
C ARG A 84 18.44 -8.09 -14.50
N ALA A 85 19.39 -7.24 -14.91
CA ALA A 85 20.81 -7.53 -14.85
C ALA A 85 21.35 -7.59 -13.40
N ILE A 86 20.67 -6.98 -12.43
CA ILE A 86 21.09 -7.00 -11.03
C ILE A 86 20.86 -8.40 -10.43
N ASP A 87 21.91 -8.99 -9.84
CA ASP A 87 21.88 -10.26 -9.11
C ASP A 87 21.18 -10.09 -7.74
N ALA A 88 19.86 -10.06 -7.80
CA ALA A 88 18.97 -10.07 -6.64
C ALA A 88 17.65 -10.78 -6.96
N PRO A 89 17.15 -11.71 -6.13
CA PRO A 89 15.91 -12.42 -6.41
C PRO A 89 14.66 -11.52 -6.32
N LEU A 90 14.65 -10.54 -5.42
CA LEU A 90 13.54 -9.60 -5.28
C LEU A 90 13.94 -8.21 -5.76
N LYS A 91 13.08 -7.59 -6.58
CA LYS A 91 13.26 -6.26 -7.16
C LYS A 91 11.97 -5.47 -6.94
N LEU A 92 12.06 -4.40 -6.16
CA LEU A 92 10.95 -3.52 -5.82
C LEU A 92 11.26 -2.13 -6.37
N PHE A 93 10.22 -1.41 -6.76
CA PHE A 93 10.35 -0.03 -7.20
C PHE A 93 9.19 0.81 -6.66
N VAL A 94 9.47 2.07 -6.34
CA VAL A 94 8.49 3.10 -6.02
C VAL A 94 8.54 4.12 -7.15
N PRO A 95 7.42 4.41 -7.84
CA PRO A 95 7.41 5.41 -8.92
C PRO A 95 7.60 6.83 -8.36
N GLY A 96 8.39 7.63 -9.08
CA GLY A 96 8.60 9.06 -8.85
C GLY A 96 7.72 9.95 -9.74
N ASN A 97 7.99 11.25 -9.73
CA ASN A 97 7.23 12.24 -10.51
C ASN A 97 7.48 12.12 -12.02
N HIS A 98 8.59 11.52 -12.44
CA HIS A 98 8.88 11.27 -13.85
C HIS A 98 8.26 9.98 -14.40
N ASP A 99 7.73 9.12 -13.51
CA ASP A 99 7.20 7.80 -13.82
C ASP A 99 5.69 7.80 -14.13
N PHE A 100 5.13 8.94 -14.55
CA PHE A 100 3.68 9.17 -14.72
C PHE A 100 2.96 8.11 -15.56
N ARG A 101 3.63 7.41 -16.49
CA ARG A 101 3.00 6.32 -17.25
C ARG A 101 2.68 5.09 -16.44
N LEU A 102 3.31 4.93 -15.29
CA LEU A 102 3.04 3.86 -14.33
C LEU A 102 1.84 4.21 -13.43
N GLU A 103 1.39 5.47 -13.43
CA GLU A 103 0.22 5.91 -12.68
C GLU A 103 -1.07 5.27 -13.24
N PRO A 104 -1.87 4.60 -12.39
CA PRO A 104 -3.19 4.13 -12.77
C PRO A 104 -4.07 5.31 -13.23
N GLY A 105 -4.41 5.34 -14.51
CA GLY A 105 -5.25 6.41 -15.06
C GLY A 105 -4.50 7.42 -15.93
N TYR A 106 -3.17 7.36 -16.04
CA TYR A 106 -2.42 8.21 -16.99
C TYR A 106 -2.95 8.13 -18.43
N ARG A 107 -3.32 6.93 -18.88
CA ARG A 107 -3.94 6.73 -20.21
C ARG A 107 -5.32 7.38 -20.31
N ARG A 108 -6.04 7.51 -19.20
CA ARG A 108 -7.34 8.20 -19.12
C ARG A 108 -7.13 9.71 -19.06
N TRP A 109 -6.14 10.19 -18.29
CA TRP A 109 -5.73 11.59 -18.21
C TRP A 109 -5.26 12.13 -19.56
N THR A 110 -4.37 11.44 -20.27
CA THR A 110 -3.89 11.87 -21.60
C THR A 110 -4.98 11.88 -22.68
N LYS A 111 -5.96 10.97 -22.59
CA LYS A 111 -7.11 10.98 -23.50
C LYS A 111 -8.09 12.11 -23.17
N ALA A 112 -8.20 12.42 -21.89
CA ALA A 112 -8.92 13.56 -21.38
C ALA A 112 -8.28 14.86 -21.87
N THR A 113 -7.04 15.16 -21.49
CA THR A 113 -6.35 16.42 -21.83
C THR A 113 -6.08 16.67 -23.32
N ASN A 114 -6.26 15.67 -24.19
CA ASN A 114 -6.23 15.85 -25.65
C ASN A 114 -7.56 16.29 -26.27
N ASP A 115 -8.62 16.46 -25.49
CA ASP A 115 -9.81 17.20 -25.94
C ASP A 115 -9.62 18.70 -25.63
N PRO A 116 -9.97 19.60 -26.56
CA PRO A 116 -9.70 21.03 -26.44
C PRO A 116 -10.47 21.73 -25.31
N ASN A 117 -11.47 21.09 -24.68
CA ASN A 117 -12.31 21.70 -23.65
C ASN A 117 -11.86 21.48 -22.19
N TRP A 118 -10.66 20.91 -21.97
CA TRP A 118 -10.24 20.40 -20.65
C TRP A 118 -9.61 21.46 -19.74
N LEU A 119 -9.23 22.62 -20.27
CA LEU A 119 -8.82 23.77 -19.46
C LEU A 119 -9.97 24.30 -18.59
N GLN A 120 -11.22 24.21 -19.05
CA GLN A 120 -12.37 24.63 -18.23
C GLN A 120 -12.73 23.64 -17.12
N GLN A 121 -12.56 22.33 -17.35
CA GLN A 121 -12.97 21.31 -16.39
C GLN A 121 -11.90 21.01 -15.33
N GLY A 122 -10.61 21.25 -15.61
CA GLY A 122 -9.54 21.07 -14.63
C GLY A 122 -9.62 22.07 -13.47
N ASP A 123 -9.90 23.33 -13.79
CA ASP A 123 -9.95 24.43 -12.81
C ASP A 123 -11.19 24.35 -11.92
N GLU A 124 -12.34 23.95 -12.45
CA GLU A 124 -13.56 23.75 -11.65
C GLU A 124 -13.42 22.61 -10.63
N ASN A 125 -12.73 21.52 -10.99
CA ASN A 125 -12.52 20.40 -10.08
C ASN A 125 -11.50 20.70 -8.96
N ILE A 126 -10.48 21.51 -9.25
CA ILE A 126 -9.52 21.99 -8.23
C ILE A 126 -10.20 23.04 -7.32
N ALA A 127 -10.97 23.97 -7.89
CA ALA A 127 -11.73 24.96 -7.12
C ALA A 127 -12.77 24.28 -6.21
N ASN A 128 -13.46 23.25 -6.69
CA ASN A 128 -14.42 22.50 -5.88
C ASN A 128 -13.74 21.65 -4.80
N ALA A 129 -12.57 21.04 -5.08
CA ALA A 129 -11.82 20.30 -4.06
C ALA A 129 -11.24 21.20 -2.96
N GLN A 130 -10.86 22.44 -3.29
CA GLN A 130 -10.44 23.44 -2.31
C GLN A 130 -11.60 24.04 -1.52
N LYS A 131 -12.81 24.05 -2.10
CA LYS A 131 -14.04 24.48 -1.42
C LYS A 131 -14.56 23.43 -0.44
N ASP A 132 -14.43 22.14 -0.77
CA ASP A 132 -14.78 21.01 0.10
C ASP A 132 -13.90 20.98 1.37
N GLN A 133 -12.60 21.29 1.23
CA GLN A 133 -11.68 21.36 2.37
C GLN A 133 -11.89 22.57 3.30
N THR A 134 -12.47 23.66 2.80
CA THR A 134 -12.73 24.87 3.61
C THR A 134 -14.06 24.82 4.35
N GLU A 135 -15.00 23.97 3.93
CA GLU A 135 -16.27 23.76 4.64
C GLU A 135 -16.13 22.79 5.84
N ASP A 136 -15.20 21.82 5.77
CA ASP A 136 -14.90 20.91 6.90
C ASP A 136 -14.15 21.59 8.07
N GLU A 137 -13.31 22.61 7.81
CA GLU A 137 -12.61 23.35 8.86
C GLU A 137 -13.53 24.33 9.62
N ALA A 138 -14.62 24.78 9.01
CA ALA A 138 -15.59 25.69 9.64
C ALA A 138 -16.58 24.97 10.59
N GLU A 139 -16.83 23.66 10.40
CA GLU A 139 -17.69 22.88 11.31
C GLU A 139 -16.95 22.38 12.57
N ALA A 140 -15.62 22.31 12.55
CA ALA A 140 -14.83 21.88 13.70
C ALA A 140 -14.79 22.94 14.83
N ASP A 141 -14.89 24.23 14.50
CA ASP A 141 -14.81 25.34 15.47
C ASP A 141 -16.15 25.61 16.18
N VAL A 142 -17.28 25.20 15.58
CA VAL A 142 -18.63 25.38 16.16
C VAL A 142 -18.97 24.29 17.20
N ARG A 143 -18.28 23.14 17.19
CA ARG A 143 -18.47 22.05 18.18
C ARG A 143 -17.57 22.15 19.41
N ALA A 144 -16.68 23.14 19.47
CA ALA A 144 -15.77 23.38 20.60
C ALA A 144 -16.18 24.54 21.53
N SER A 145 -17.37 25.13 21.32
CA SER A 145 -17.94 26.20 22.17
C SER A 145 -19.13 25.74 23.00
#